data_AF-A0A954D738-F1
#
_entry.id   AF-A0A954D738-F1
#
_cell.length_a   1.000
_cell.length_b   1.000
_cell.length_c   1.000
_cell.angle_alpha   90.00
_cell.angle_beta   90.00
_cell.angle_gamma   90.00
#
_symmetry.space_group_name_H-M   'P 1'
#
loop_
_entity.id
_entity.type
_entity.pdbx_description
1 polymer ?
#
loop_
_entity_poly.entity_id
_entity_poly.type
_entity_poly.pdbx_seq_one_letter_code
_entity_poly.pdbx_strand_id
1 'polypeptide(L)'
;MPSCRRGGPELVGRDSIARSASKGLGPVHGYHGQYLRVDLSTGTASTIAIPASVLRRVIGGVGLGAWLLHRECPVDADPLAPEAPLIFAFSPLVGTPLTTSAKFAVVAKSPLTGMITDALSSSHFAIAGKKLGFDALVFVGACATPSIWVDGALERTDLWGRSAAEAEGALADRGRVAAIGIAGENGVRYATISNEGRHAGRGGLGAVMGSKRLKAIVVRGSTPTSLHDSRRVVELAG
;
A
#
# COMPACT_ATOMS: atom_id res chain seq x y z
N MET A 1 -5.54 11.14 -41.41
CA MET A 1 -4.56 10.70 -40.39
C MET A 1 -5.32 9.99 -39.28
N PRO A 2 -5.24 8.65 -39.14
CA PRO A 2 -6.03 7.92 -38.17
C PRO A 2 -5.38 7.96 -36.78
N SER A 3 -6.23 8.18 -35.79
CA SER A 3 -5.89 8.32 -34.37
C SER A 3 -5.49 6.97 -33.77
N CYS A 4 -4.27 6.92 -33.23
CA CYS A 4 -3.74 5.77 -32.53
C CYS A 4 -4.32 5.73 -31.11
N ARG A 5 -5.42 5.00 -30.91
CA ARG A 5 -5.88 4.61 -29.56
C ARG A 5 -4.95 3.51 -29.06
N ARG A 6 -4.09 3.81 -28.09
CA ARG A 6 -3.31 2.80 -27.37
C ARG A 6 -4.14 2.31 -26.18
N GLY A 7 -4.52 1.04 -26.21
CA GLY A 7 -5.13 0.34 -25.08
C GLY A 7 -4.17 0.32 -23.89
N GLY A 8 -4.68 0.70 -22.71
CA GLY A 8 -3.97 0.48 -21.46
C GLY A 8 -3.99 -1.01 -21.09
N PRO A 9 -3.09 -1.46 -20.20
CA PRO A 9 -3.05 -2.84 -19.77
C PRO A 9 -4.35 -3.18 -19.02
N GLU A 10 -5.05 -4.18 -19.53
CA GLU A 10 -6.25 -4.76 -18.95
C GLU A 10 -5.85 -5.48 -17.66
N LEU A 11 -6.46 -5.10 -16.53
CA LEU A 11 -6.33 -5.84 -15.28
C LEU A 11 -6.80 -7.28 -15.54
N VAL A 12 -5.86 -8.22 -15.55
CA VAL A 12 -6.08 -9.64 -15.83
C VAL A 12 -7.31 -10.16 -15.07
N GLY A 13 -8.15 -10.88 -15.82
CA GLY A 13 -9.52 -11.27 -15.50
C GLY A 13 -9.81 -11.65 -14.05
N ARG A 14 -10.90 -11.07 -13.54
CA ARG A 14 -11.44 -11.22 -12.18
C ARG A 14 -12.10 -12.57 -11.87
N ASP A 15 -12.05 -13.55 -12.78
CA ASP A 15 -12.95 -14.72 -12.74
C ASP A 15 -12.29 -16.09 -12.51
N SER A 16 -10.99 -16.20 -12.19
CA SER A 16 -10.33 -17.52 -12.11
C SER A 16 -9.69 -17.93 -10.78
N ILE A 17 -9.80 -17.14 -9.70
CA ILE A 17 -9.12 -17.49 -8.43
C ILE A 17 -10.11 -17.54 -7.27
N ALA A 18 -11.01 -18.53 -7.30
CA ALA A 18 -11.84 -18.89 -6.16
C ALA A 18 -11.95 -20.41 -6.05
N ARG A 19 -10.83 -21.14 -6.13
CA ARG A 19 -10.85 -22.60 -5.96
C ARG A 19 -9.48 -23.20 -5.63
N SER A 20 -8.82 -22.72 -4.57
CA SER A 20 -7.89 -23.59 -3.82
C SER A 20 -7.52 -23.01 -2.45
N ALA A 21 -7.83 -23.80 -1.41
CA ALA A 21 -7.26 -23.80 -0.06
C ALA A 21 -7.62 -22.68 0.94
N SER A 22 -8.84 -22.74 1.50
CA SER A 22 -9.00 -22.95 2.95
C SER A 22 -10.30 -23.72 3.21
N LYS A 23 -10.21 -25.03 3.44
CA LYS A 23 -11.34 -25.81 3.93
C LYS A 23 -11.56 -25.42 5.39
N GLY A 24 -12.60 -24.64 5.69
CA GLY A 24 -13.14 -24.57 7.06
C GLY A 24 -13.44 -23.19 7.66
N LEU A 25 -13.15 -22.06 7.02
CA LEU A 25 -13.59 -20.75 7.53
C LEU A 25 -14.30 -19.97 6.42
N GLY A 26 -15.56 -19.58 6.68
CA GLY A 26 -16.33 -18.72 5.81
C GLY A 26 -15.70 -17.32 5.60
N PRO A 27 -16.28 -16.49 4.73
CA PRO A 27 -15.74 -15.17 4.40
C PRO A 27 -15.49 -14.33 5.67
N VAL A 28 -14.34 -13.65 5.71
CA VAL A 28 -14.00 -12.76 6.83
C VAL A 28 -14.40 -11.33 6.43
N HIS A 29 -15.48 -10.82 7.02
CA HIS A 29 -15.95 -9.45 6.78
C HIS A 29 -14.94 -8.42 7.31
N GLY A 30 -14.92 -7.23 6.71
CA GLY A 30 -13.91 -6.20 6.95
C GLY A 30 -12.63 -6.39 6.10
N TYR A 31 -12.50 -7.51 5.39
CA TYR A 31 -11.31 -7.84 4.60
C TYR A 31 -11.65 -8.07 3.13
N HIS A 32 -10.62 -7.92 2.29
CA HIS A 32 -10.67 -8.41 0.91
C HIS A 32 -10.06 -9.81 0.77
N GLY A 33 -9.30 -10.28 1.76
CA GLY A 33 -8.71 -11.63 1.78
C GLY A 33 -7.44 -11.76 0.96
N GLN A 34 -6.81 -10.67 0.55
CA GLN A 34 -5.73 -10.66 -0.43
C GLN A 34 -4.87 -9.40 -0.34
N TYR A 35 -3.61 -9.50 -0.76
CA TYR A 35 -2.71 -8.35 -0.97
C TYR A 35 -2.24 -8.28 -2.42
N LEU A 36 -1.89 -7.07 -2.85
CA LEU A 36 -1.27 -6.83 -4.14
C LEU A 36 0.25 -6.77 -3.95
N ARG A 37 0.98 -7.70 -4.56
CA ARG A 37 2.44 -7.69 -4.61
C ARG A 37 2.89 -7.06 -5.92
N VAL A 38 3.60 -5.94 -5.85
CA VAL A 38 4.07 -5.16 -6.99
C VAL A 38 5.59 -5.27 -7.08
N ASP A 39 6.08 -5.73 -8.23
CA ASP A 39 7.50 -5.70 -8.56
C ASP A 39 7.79 -4.45 -9.38
N LEU A 40 8.52 -3.52 -8.78
CA LEU A 40 8.86 -2.22 -9.38
C LEU A 40 9.92 -2.32 -10.47
N SER A 41 10.72 -3.40 -10.47
CA SER A 41 11.76 -3.62 -11.47
C SER A 41 11.14 -4.02 -12.81
N THR A 42 10.07 -4.82 -12.77
CA THR A 42 9.36 -5.30 -13.97
C THR A 42 8.08 -4.54 -14.27
N GLY A 43 7.54 -3.81 -13.29
CA GLY A 43 6.24 -3.15 -13.37
C GLY A 43 5.04 -4.10 -13.33
N THR A 44 5.27 -5.37 -12.95
CA THR A 44 4.19 -6.37 -12.84
C THR A 44 3.58 -6.39 -11.45
N ALA A 45 2.32 -6.76 -11.35
CA ALA A 45 1.64 -6.98 -10.08
C ALA A 45 0.97 -8.35 -10.03
N SER A 46 0.92 -8.95 -8.84
CA SER A 46 0.27 -10.23 -8.59
C SER A 46 -0.62 -10.14 -7.37
N THR A 47 -1.82 -10.71 -7.48
CA THR A 47 -2.77 -10.82 -6.36
C THR A 47 -2.48 -12.10 -5.59
N ILE A 48 -2.26 -11.99 -4.28
CA ILE A 48 -1.91 -13.13 -3.43
C ILE A 48 -2.93 -13.24 -2.30
N ALA A 49 -3.54 -14.42 -2.15
CA ALA A 49 -4.51 -14.70 -1.12
C ALA A 49 -3.86 -14.68 0.29
N ILE A 50 -4.57 -14.10 1.25
CA ILE A 50 -4.23 -14.13 2.67
C ILE A 50 -5.17 -15.14 3.35
N PRO A 51 -4.65 -16.18 4.02
CA PRO A 51 -5.49 -17.14 4.72
C PRO A 51 -6.36 -16.45 5.78
N ALA A 52 -7.64 -16.84 5.86
CA ALA A 52 -8.58 -16.30 6.86
C ALA A 52 -8.08 -16.46 8.30
N SER A 53 -7.36 -17.54 8.59
CA SER A 53 -6.73 -17.79 9.89
C SER A 53 -5.66 -16.74 10.23
N VAL A 54 -4.90 -16.26 9.25
CA VAL A 54 -3.92 -15.19 9.43
C VAL A 54 -4.66 -13.89 9.77
N LEU A 55 -5.67 -13.52 8.98
CA LEU A 55 -6.45 -12.29 9.21
C LEU A 55 -7.09 -12.26 10.60
N ARG A 56 -7.64 -13.38 11.07
CA ARG A 56 -8.18 -13.48 12.43
C ARG A 56 -7.11 -13.39 13.51
N ARG A 57 -5.92 -13.90 13.25
CA ARG A 57 -4.80 -13.91 14.21
C ARG A 57 -4.12 -12.55 14.33
N VAL A 58 -3.93 -11.84 13.21
CA VAL A 58 -3.13 -10.60 13.17
C VAL A 58 -3.96 -9.34 12.97
N ILE A 59 -5.27 -9.48 12.74
CA ILE A 59 -6.30 -8.43 12.63
C ILE A 59 -6.12 -7.47 11.44
N GLY A 60 -4.91 -7.04 11.08
CA GLY A 60 -4.70 -6.02 10.03
C GLY A 60 -3.64 -5.02 10.44
N GLY A 61 -3.52 -3.93 9.68
CA GLY A 61 -2.59 -2.83 9.99
C GLY A 61 -1.17 -3.35 10.27
N VAL A 62 -0.60 -2.98 11.43
CA VAL A 62 0.76 -3.40 11.84
C VAL A 62 0.89 -4.92 11.93
N GLY A 63 -0.10 -5.63 12.46
CA GLY A 63 -0.04 -7.09 12.60
C GLY A 63 0.05 -7.80 11.25
N LEU A 64 -0.76 -7.34 10.28
CA LEU A 64 -0.68 -7.84 8.90
C LEU A 64 0.62 -7.43 8.23
N GLY A 65 1.05 -6.18 8.41
CA GLY A 65 2.31 -5.68 7.86
C GLY A 65 3.53 -6.45 8.38
N ALA A 66 3.57 -6.80 9.68
CA ALA A 66 4.64 -7.60 10.27
C ALA A 66 4.64 -9.04 9.75
N TRP A 67 3.47 -9.66 9.60
CA TRP A 67 3.35 -11.00 9.00
C TRP A 67 3.81 -11.00 7.54
N LEU A 68 3.43 -9.98 6.77
CA LEU A 68 3.88 -9.80 5.38
C LEU A 68 5.38 -9.54 5.31
N LEU A 69 5.94 -8.72 6.21
CA LEU A 69 7.37 -8.47 6.27
C LEU A 69 8.13 -9.78 6.50
N HIS A 70 7.70 -10.59 7.47
CA HIS A 70 8.31 -11.89 7.73
C HIS A 70 8.23 -12.84 6.53
N ARG A 71 7.15 -12.77 5.74
CA ARG A 71 6.93 -13.61 4.55
C ARG A 71 7.74 -13.15 3.33
N GLU A 72 7.84 -11.85 3.10
CA GLU A 72 8.33 -11.25 1.85
C GLU A 72 9.76 -10.74 1.94
N CYS A 73 10.26 -10.44 3.15
CA CYS A 73 11.61 -9.92 3.34
C CYS A 73 12.62 -11.05 3.49
N PRO A 74 13.67 -11.11 2.64
CA PRO A 74 14.81 -11.98 2.92
C PRO A 74 15.43 -11.61 4.28
N VAL A 75 15.86 -12.62 5.04
CA VAL A 75 16.35 -12.48 6.42
C VAL A 75 17.47 -11.43 6.52
N ASP A 76 18.44 -11.54 5.61
CA ASP A 76 19.65 -10.72 5.60
C ASP A 76 19.58 -9.52 4.63
N ALA A 77 18.39 -9.20 4.12
CA ALA A 77 18.24 -8.08 3.19
C ALA A 77 18.69 -6.76 3.83
N ASP A 78 19.47 -5.98 3.09
CA ASP A 78 19.70 -4.57 3.40
C ASP A 78 18.35 -3.84 3.31
N PRO A 79 17.96 -3.02 4.32
CA PRO A 79 16.70 -2.25 4.29
C PRO A 79 16.45 -1.43 3.03
N LEU A 80 17.51 -1.00 2.33
CA LEU A 80 17.44 -0.18 1.13
C LEU A 80 17.60 -0.98 -0.16
N ALA A 81 17.84 -2.29 -0.10
CA ALA A 81 17.98 -3.12 -1.28
C ALA A 81 16.64 -3.32 -2.03
N PRO A 82 16.67 -3.61 -3.35
CA PRO A 82 15.46 -3.86 -4.14
C PRO A 82 14.56 -4.95 -3.55
N GLU A 83 15.14 -6.04 -3.04
CA GLU A 83 14.41 -7.18 -2.48
C GLU A 83 13.73 -6.90 -1.12
N ALA A 84 14.16 -5.88 -0.38
CA ALA A 84 13.52 -5.51 0.89
C ALA A 84 12.14 -4.89 0.61
N PRO A 85 11.04 -5.42 1.18
CA PRO A 85 9.70 -4.93 0.85
C PRO A 85 9.35 -3.64 1.59
N LEU A 86 8.55 -2.80 0.93
CA LEU A 86 7.81 -1.69 1.55
C LEU A 86 6.33 -2.02 1.54
N ILE A 87 5.69 -2.06 2.71
CA ILE A 87 4.36 -2.62 2.88
C ILE A 87 3.40 -1.55 3.38
N PHE A 88 2.32 -1.30 2.66
CA PHE A 88 1.17 -0.50 3.11
C PHE A 88 0.06 -1.45 3.50
N ALA A 89 -0.24 -1.57 4.80
CA ALA A 89 -1.25 -2.48 5.32
C ALA A 89 -2.46 -1.73 5.88
N PHE A 90 -3.66 -2.13 5.47
CA PHE A 90 -4.92 -1.53 5.89
C PHE A 90 -5.57 -2.36 7.01
N SER A 91 -6.38 -1.69 7.84
CA SER A 91 -7.14 -2.33 8.92
C SER A 91 -8.54 -2.74 8.45
N PRO A 92 -9.19 -3.71 9.12
CA PRO A 92 -10.51 -4.21 8.72
C PRO A 92 -11.65 -3.20 8.88
N LEU A 93 -11.45 -2.18 9.72
CA LEU A 93 -12.43 -1.12 9.95
C LEU A 93 -12.29 0.05 8.96
N VAL A 94 -11.26 0.05 8.11
CA VAL A 94 -11.06 1.09 7.10
C VAL A 94 -12.17 0.99 6.05
N GLY A 95 -12.81 2.13 5.76
CA GLY A 95 -13.92 2.19 4.80
C GLY A 95 -15.30 1.86 5.39
N THR A 96 -15.37 1.62 6.71
CA THR A 96 -16.64 1.50 7.44
C THR A 96 -17.16 2.88 7.89
N PRO A 97 -18.45 3.01 8.25
CA PRO A 97 -19.01 4.25 8.82
C PRO A 97 -18.42 4.66 10.18
N LEU A 98 -17.63 3.80 10.85
CA LEU A 98 -17.05 4.09 12.15
C LEU A 98 -16.07 5.27 12.08
N THR A 99 -16.22 6.22 12.99
CA THR A 99 -15.33 7.39 13.09
C THR A 99 -13.92 6.98 13.51
N THR A 100 -12.91 7.78 13.13
CA THR A 100 -11.49 7.58 13.49
C THR A 100 -10.83 6.26 13.03
N SER A 101 -11.50 5.50 12.17
CA SER A 101 -11.06 4.18 11.68
C SER A 101 -10.11 4.21 10.47
N ALA A 102 -10.00 5.35 9.77
CA ALA A 102 -9.24 5.52 8.53
C ALA A 102 -7.73 5.63 8.76
N LYS A 103 -7.10 4.56 9.25
CA LYS A 103 -5.66 4.43 9.46
C LYS A 103 -5.06 3.33 8.58
N PHE A 104 -3.80 3.50 8.20
CA PHE A 104 -2.99 2.47 7.58
C PHE A 104 -1.60 2.43 8.23
N ALA A 105 -0.96 1.27 8.16
CA ALA A 105 0.40 1.09 8.61
C ALA A 105 1.33 1.03 7.39
N VAL A 106 2.50 1.66 7.50
CA VAL A 106 3.62 1.44 6.60
C VAL A 106 4.68 0.65 7.36
N VAL A 107 5.10 -0.49 6.82
CA VAL A 107 5.97 -1.46 7.49
C VAL A 107 7.12 -1.86 6.57
N ALA A 108 8.33 -1.87 7.13
CA ALA A 108 9.55 -2.34 6.45
C ALA A 108 10.63 -2.73 7.48
N LYS A 109 11.78 -3.21 6.99
CA LYS A 109 13.03 -3.17 7.78
C LYS A 109 13.56 -1.72 7.76
N SER A 110 13.96 -1.22 8.92
CA SER A 110 14.37 0.17 9.10
C SER A 110 15.83 0.38 8.68
N PRO A 111 16.15 1.34 7.80
CA PRO A 111 17.52 1.72 7.51
C PRO A 111 18.20 2.45 8.69
N LEU A 112 17.43 2.94 9.67
CA LEU A 112 17.98 3.60 10.86
C LEU A 112 18.45 2.60 11.91
N THR A 113 17.69 1.52 12.10
CA THR A 113 17.88 0.60 13.25
C THR A 113 18.28 -0.82 12.83
N GLY A 114 18.13 -1.17 11.55
CA GLY A 114 18.34 -2.54 11.06
C GLY A 114 17.25 -3.54 11.47
N MET A 115 16.25 -3.10 12.24
CA MET A 115 15.16 -3.92 12.78
C MET A 115 13.85 -3.65 12.04
N ILE A 116 12.80 -4.41 12.34
CA ILE A 116 11.43 -4.08 11.91
C ILE A 116 11.05 -2.66 12.38
N THR A 117 10.34 -1.93 11.53
CA THR A 117 9.66 -0.69 11.90
C THR A 117 8.28 -0.64 11.28
N ASP A 118 7.36 -0.05 12.01
CA ASP A 118 6.08 0.40 11.51
C ASP A 118 5.90 1.90 11.78
N ALA A 119 5.10 2.55 10.93
CA ALA A 119 4.60 3.89 11.20
C ALA A 119 3.14 3.98 10.75
N LEU A 120 2.33 4.61 11.57
CA LEU A 120 0.91 4.80 11.29
C LEU A 120 0.66 6.17 10.70
N SER A 121 -0.22 6.22 9.71
CA SER A 121 -0.82 7.46 9.24
C SER A 121 -2.32 7.28 9.06
N SER A 122 -3.04 8.38 8.91
CA SER A 122 -4.46 8.43 8.62
C SER A 122 -4.70 9.38 7.47
N SER A 123 -5.81 9.23 6.74
CA SER A 123 -6.23 10.11 5.63
C SER A 123 -7.30 9.42 4.79
N HIS A 124 -7.81 10.12 3.78
CA HIS A 124 -8.59 9.50 2.72
C HIS A 124 -7.76 8.52 1.89
N PHE A 125 -6.42 8.61 1.89
CA PHE A 125 -5.55 7.60 1.27
C PHE A 125 -5.81 6.21 1.86
N ALA A 126 -6.02 6.10 3.17
CA ALA A 126 -6.34 4.81 3.81
C ALA A 126 -7.59 4.17 3.19
N ILE A 127 -8.64 4.97 3.04
CA ILE A 127 -9.94 4.53 2.52
C ILE A 127 -9.82 4.17 1.04
N ALA A 128 -9.25 5.05 0.22
CA ALA A 128 -9.07 4.82 -1.20
C ALA A 128 -8.15 3.62 -1.48
N GLY A 129 -7.08 3.47 -0.69
CA GLY A 129 -6.16 2.34 -0.77
C GLY A 129 -6.83 1.00 -0.44
N LYS A 130 -7.61 0.93 0.65
CA LYS A 130 -8.42 -0.25 0.97
C LYS A 130 -9.40 -0.58 -0.16
N LYS A 131 -10.04 0.45 -0.74
CA LYS A 131 -10.99 0.31 -1.86
C LYS A 131 -10.35 -0.12 -3.19
N LEU A 132 -9.03 -0.31 -3.26
CA LEU A 132 -8.42 -1.05 -4.36
C LEU A 132 -8.82 -2.53 -4.37
N GLY A 133 -9.40 -3.04 -3.28
CA GLY A 133 -9.81 -4.45 -3.15
C GLY A 133 -8.72 -5.33 -2.54
N PHE A 134 -7.79 -4.73 -1.77
CA PHE A 134 -6.68 -5.41 -1.12
C PHE A 134 -6.56 -4.98 0.34
N ASP A 135 -6.11 -5.90 1.19
CA ASP A 135 -5.81 -5.62 2.61
C ASP A 135 -4.39 -5.06 2.80
N ALA A 136 -3.52 -5.23 1.81
CA ALA A 136 -2.20 -4.61 1.77
C ALA A 136 -1.69 -4.41 0.34
N LEU A 137 -0.77 -3.45 0.17
CA LEU A 137 0.08 -3.27 -1.00
C LEU A 137 1.53 -3.56 -0.58
N VAL A 138 2.21 -4.45 -1.29
CA VAL A 138 3.60 -4.83 -1.02
C VAL A 138 4.44 -4.47 -2.23
N PHE A 139 5.40 -3.56 -2.05
CA PHE A 139 6.31 -3.12 -3.11
C PHE A 139 7.70 -3.72 -2.92
N VAL A 140 8.17 -4.44 -3.92
CA VAL A 140 9.54 -4.99 -4.04
C VAL A 140 10.18 -4.49 -5.34
N GLY A 141 11.47 -4.76 -5.54
CA GLY A 141 12.22 -4.25 -6.66
C GLY A 141 12.49 -2.75 -6.55
N ALA A 142 12.98 -2.16 -7.63
CA ALA A 142 13.21 -0.73 -7.76
C ALA A 142 12.96 -0.27 -9.20
N CYS A 143 12.35 0.90 -9.37
CA CYS A 143 12.08 1.47 -10.69
C CYS A 143 13.39 1.82 -11.42
N ALA A 144 13.47 1.59 -12.73
CA ALA A 144 14.64 1.97 -13.54
C ALA A 144 14.86 3.50 -13.60
N THR A 145 13.78 4.27 -13.52
CA THR A 145 13.78 5.74 -13.44
C THR A 145 12.84 6.19 -12.33
N PRO A 146 12.91 7.44 -11.84
CA PRO A 146 11.95 7.93 -10.86
C PRO A 146 10.52 7.78 -11.38
N SER A 147 9.68 7.11 -10.60
CA SER A 147 8.32 6.77 -11.00
C SER A 147 7.30 7.04 -9.90
N ILE A 148 6.04 7.13 -10.30
CA ILE A 148 4.87 7.01 -9.42
C ILE A 148 4.14 5.71 -9.74
N TRP A 149 3.39 5.21 -8.76
CA TRP A 149 2.48 4.08 -8.95
C TRP A 149 1.04 4.56 -8.85
N VAL A 150 0.21 4.25 -9.84
CA VAL A 150 -1.18 4.73 -9.93
C VAL A 150 -2.11 3.54 -10.19
N ASP A 151 -2.85 3.11 -9.17
CA ASP A 151 -3.81 1.99 -9.23
C ASP A 151 -3.31 0.73 -9.98
N GLY A 152 -2.04 0.37 -9.84
CA GLY A 152 -1.46 -0.81 -10.51
C GLY A 152 -0.49 -0.51 -11.64
N ALA A 153 -0.45 0.72 -12.16
CA ALA A 153 0.44 1.11 -13.24
C ALA A 153 1.65 1.91 -12.72
N LEU A 154 2.85 1.64 -13.26
CA LEU A 154 4.02 2.48 -13.06
C LEU A 154 4.14 3.52 -14.16
N GLU A 155 4.38 4.76 -13.75
CA GLU A 155 4.55 5.89 -14.65
C GLU A 155 5.80 6.67 -14.27
N ARG A 156 6.64 7.02 -15.25
CA ARG A 156 7.77 7.92 -15.02
C ARG A 156 7.25 9.27 -14.53
N THR A 157 8.00 9.91 -13.63
CA THR A 157 7.67 11.24 -13.11
C THR A 157 8.86 12.20 -13.20
N ASP A 158 8.54 13.48 -13.31
CA ASP A 158 9.44 14.64 -13.19
C ASP A 158 9.36 15.29 -11.79
N LEU A 159 8.58 14.73 -10.88
CA LEU A 159 8.41 15.22 -9.50
C LEU A 159 9.59 14.88 -8.58
N TRP A 160 10.59 14.15 -9.07
CA TRP A 160 11.81 13.90 -8.30
C TRP A 160 12.54 15.22 -8.03
N GLY A 161 13.02 15.43 -6.81
CA GLY A 161 13.59 16.69 -6.35
C GLY A 161 12.55 17.67 -5.81
N ARG A 162 11.25 17.37 -5.88
CA ARG A 162 10.19 18.18 -5.27
C ARG A 162 9.94 17.80 -3.81
N SER A 163 9.45 18.73 -3.01
CA SER A 163 8.91 18.43 -1.69
C SER A 163 7.73 17.46 -1.78
N ALA A 164 7.41 16.78 -0.67
CA ALA A 164 6.26 15.87 -0.65
C ALA A 164 4.94 16.63 -0.87
N ALA A 165 4.81 17.84 -0.31
CA ALA A 165 3.63 18.69 -0.48
C ALA A 165 3.43 19.13 -1.94
N GLU A 166 4.49 19.51 -2.65
CA GLU A 166 4.41 19.81 -4.09
C GLU A 166 3.99 18.59 -4.90
N ALA A 167 4.53 17.40 -4.59
CA ALA A 167 4.17 16.17 -5.28
C ALA A 167 2.71 15.76 -5.01
N GLU A 168 2.24 15.90 -3.77
CA GLU A 168 0.83 15.67 -3.41
C GLU A 168 -0.10 16.64 -4.16
N GLY A 169 0.24 17.93 -4.19
CA GLY A 169 -0.53 18.94 -4.91
C GLY A 169 -0.59 18.68 -6.42
N ALA A 170 0.53 18.29 -7.02
CA ALA A 170 0.61 17.98 -8.46
C ALA A 170 -0.14 16.70 -8.87
N LEU A 171 -0.47 15.83 -7.92
CA LEU A 171 -1.15 14.55 -8.16
C LEU A 171 -2.57 14.51 -7.56
N ALA A 172 -3.06 15.62 -7.00
CA ALA A 172 -4.30 15.67 -6.23
C ALA A 172 -5.56 15.35 -7.06
N ASP A 173 -5.54 15.70 -8.36
CA ASP A 173 -6.61 15.39 -9.33
C ASP A 173 -6.60 13.92 -9.76
N ARG A 174 -5.48 13.22 -9.58
CA ARG A 174 -5.29 11.82 -9.97
C ARG A 174 -5.74 10.83 -8.91
N GLY A 175 -5.93 11.26 -7.66
CA GLY A 175 -6.40 10.41 -6.57
C GLY A 175 -5.90 10.85 -5.20
N ARG A 176 -5.84 9.90 -4.26
CA ARG A 176 -5.24 10.10 -2.95
C ARG A 176 -3.78 9.68 -2.98
N VAL A 177 -2.92 10.49 -2.38
CA VAL A 177 -1.48 10.41 -2.60
C VAL A 177 -0.75 10.12 -1.29
N ALA A 178 0.23 9.22 -1.36
CA ALA A 178 1.30 9.10 -0.38
C ALA A 178 2.64 9.32 -1.10
N ALA A 179 3.43 10.30 -0.67
CA ALA A 179 4.64 10.74 -1.37
C ALA A 179 5.83 10.91 -0.44
N ILE A 180 7.04 10.79 -1.00
CA ILE A 180 8.28 11.18 -0.33
C ILE A 180 8.73 12.56 -0.76
N GLY A 181 9.43 13.26 0.13
CA GLY A 181 10.19 14.47 -0.22
C GLY A 181 11.65 14.16 -0.54
N ILE A 182 12.42 15.20 -0.79
CA ILE A 182 13.86 15.16 -1.09
C ILE A 182 14.67 14.33 -0.08
N ALA A 183 14.27 14.34 1.21
CA ALA A 183 14.92 13.53 2.23
C ALA A 183 14.81 12.02 1.97
N GLY A 184 13.65 11.55 1.48
CA GLY A 184 13.47 10.14 1.10
C GLY A 184 14.27 9.79 -0.14
N GLU A 185 14.27 10.67 -1.14
CA GLU A 185 15.04 10.53 -2.38
C GLU A 185 16.55 10.40 -2.12
N ASN A 186 17.07 11.11 -1.13
CA ASN A 186 18.48 11.10 -0.72
C ASN A 186 18.81 10.03 0.34
N GLY A 187 17.88 9.14 0.69
CA GLY A 187 18.13 8.04 1.62
C GLY A 187 18.35 8.47 3.08
N VAL A 188 17.84 9.63 3.51
CA VAL A 188 17.95 10.09 4.90
C VAL A 188 17.27 9.05 5.80
N ARG A 189 18.02 8.48 6.76
CA ARG A 189 17.57 7.31 7.55
C ARG A 189 16.33 7.55 8.43
N TYR A 190 15.90 8.79 8.59
CA TYR A 190 14.66 9.17 9.29
C TYR A 190 13.64 9.86 8.37
N ALA A 191 13.78 9.73 7.05
CA ALA A 191 12.83 10.26 6.08
C ALA A 191 11.44 9.63 6.26
N THR A 192 10.42 10.47 6.09
CA THR A 192 9.01 10.12 6.27
C THR A 192 8.31 9.90 4.93
N ILE A 193 7.16 9.25 4.94
CA ILE A 193 6.20 9.28 3.83
C ILE A 193 5.05 10.19 4.24
N SER A 194 4.73 11.18 3.41
CA SER A 194 3.67 12.18 3.62
C SER A 194 2.39 11.77 2.89
N ASN A 195 1.24 12.12 3.46
CA ASN A 195 -0.08 11.96 2.84
C ASN A 195 -1.08 12.97 3.45
N GLU A 196 -1.65 13.87 2.65
CA GLU A 196 -2.68 14.83 3.07
C GLU A 196 -2.29 15.62 4.35
N GLY A 197 -1.03 16.08 4.43
CA GLY A 197 -0.50 16.80 5.59
C GLY A 197 -0.25 15.94 6.83
N ARG A 198 -0.29 14.61 6.70
CA ARG A 198 0.03 13.63 7.74
C ARG A 198 1.23 12.79 7.33
N HIS A 199 1.87 12.11 8.27
CA HIS A 199 3.12 11.40 8.00
C HIS A 199 3.17 10.01 8.65
N ALA A 200 3.61 9.02 7.85
CA ALA A 200 4.32 7.86 8.39
C ALA A 200 5.74 8.31 8.78
N GLY A 201 5.87 8.75 10.04
CA GLY A 201 6.90 9.72 10.44
C GLY A 201 8.21 9.19 11.02
N ARG A 202 8.39 7.87 11.19
CA ARG A 202 9.54 7.29 11.89
C ARG A 202 10.10 6.08 11.17
N GLY A 203 11.31 5.66 11.56
CA GLY A 203 11.93 4.41 11.09
C GLY A 203 12.51 4.46 9.67
N GLY A 204 12.52 5.63 9.01
CA GLY A 204 13.18 5.78 7.71
C GLY A 204 12.41 5.19 6.53
N LEU A 205 11.09 5.01 6.65
CA LEU A 205 10.26 4.43 5.60
C LEU A 205 10.27 5.27 4.31
N GLY A 206 10.48 6.59 4.41
CA GLY A 206 10.68 7.45 3.24
C GLY A 206 11.98 7.14 2.49
N ALA A 207 13.04 6.71 3.18
CA ALA A 207 14.29 6.29 2.54
C ALA A 207 14.13 4.93 1.85
N VAL A 208 13.39 4.00 2.45
CA VAL A 208 13.04 2.71 1.80
C VAL A 208 12.24 2.95 0.53
N MET A 209 11.25 3.84 0.55
CA MET A 209 10.49 4.22 -0.65
C MET A 209 11.38 4.91 -1.70
N GLY A 210 12.30 5.77 -1.25
CA GLY A 210 13.26 6.45 -2.13
C GLY A 210 14.29 5.52 -2.79
N SER A 211 14.80 4.51 -2.08
CA SER A 211 15.75 3.53 -2.67
C SER A 211 15.12 2.70 -3.80
N LYS A 212 13.80 2.56 -3.77
CA LYS A 212 13.00 1.96 -4.84
C LYS A 212 12.72 2.89 -6.02
N ARG A 213 13.19 4.15 -5.96
CA ARG A 213 12.94 5.21 -6.95
C ARG A 213 11.45 5.47 -7.17
N LEU A 214 10.65 5.25 -6.12
CA LEU A 214 9.21 5.46 -6.13
C LEU A 214 8.88 6.77 -5.42
N LYS A 215 8.47 7.78 -6.19
CA LYS A 215 8.17 9.12 -5.68
C LYS A 215 6.85 9.18 -4.92
N ALA A 216 5.82 8.53 -5.46
CA ALA A 216 4.48 8.56 -4.90
C ALA A 216 3.68 7.31 -5.25
N ILE A 217 2.69 7.03 -4.40
CA ILE A 217 1.64 6.05 -4.59
C ILE A 217 0.34 6.84 -4.67
N VAL A 218 -0.42 6.64 -5.76
CA VAL A 218 -1.70 7.30 -6.02
C VAL A 218 -2.78 6.24 -6.09
N VAL A 219 -3.81 6.40 -5.26
CA VAL A 219 -4.91 5.44 -5.13
C VAL A 219 -6.26 6.12 -5.31
N ARG A 220 -7.15 5.50 -6.10
CA ARG A 220 -8.54 5.97 -6.26
C ARG A 220 -9.54 5.04 -5.59
N GLY A 221 -9.45 3.74 -5.88
CA GLY A 221 -10.21 2.64 -5.26
C GLY A 221 -11.73 2.82 -5.16
N SER A 222 -12.51 1.89 -5.72
CA SER A 222 -13.98 1.93 -5.66
C SER A 222 -14.63 0.69 -5.04
N THR A 223 -13.85 -0.33 -4.67
CA THR A 223 -14.35 -1.61 -4.15
C THR A 223 -14.80 -1.46 -2.69
N PRO A 224 -16.08 -1.68 -2.34
CA PRO A 224 -16.53 -1.58 -0.97
C PRO A 224 -15.97 -2.72 -0.12
N THR A 225 -15.70 -2.44 1.15
CA THR A 225 -15.37 -3.47 2.15
C THR A 225 -16.67 -4.07 2.69
N SER A 226 -16.73 -5.40 2.74
CA SER A 226 -17.91 -6.11 3.24
C SER A 226 -18.09 -5.90 4.74
N LEU A 227 -19.32 -5.71 5.19
CA LEU A 227 -19.70 -5.69 6.60
C LEU A 227 -20.42 -7.00 6.95
N HIS A 228 -20.24 -7.50 8.16
CA HIS A 228 -21.00 -8.66 8.65
C HIS A 228 -22.44 -8.25 8.98
N ASP A 229 -22.60 -7.17 9.75
CA ASP A 229 -23.89 -6.58 10.11
C ASP A 229 -23.84 -5.07 9.88
N SER A 230 -24.29 -4.64 8.70
CA SER A 230 -24.25 -3.23 8.31
C SER A 230 -25.11 -2.35 9.22
N ARG A 231 -26.27 -2.85 9.67
CA ARG A 231 -27.18 -2.09 10.54
C ARG A 231 -26.51 -1.83 11.88
N ARG A 232 -25.94 -2.87 12.48
CA ARG A 232 -25.27 -2.76 13.77
C ARG A 232 -24.04 -1.86 13.71
N VAL A 233 -23.27 -1.92 12.63
CA VAL A 233 -22.11 -1.04 12.44
C VAL A 233 -22.53 0.43 12.36
N VAL A 234 -23.64 0.74 11.69
CA VAL A 234 -24.19 2.11 11.64
C VAL A 234 -24.67 2.56 13.02
N GLU A 235 -25.39 1.71 13.76
CA GLU A 235 -25.80 2.01 15.15
C GLU A 235 -24.61 2.27 16.07
N LEU A 236 -23.49 1.55 15.89
CA LEU A 236 -22.27 1.77 16.68
C LEU A 236 -21.50 3.03 16.28
N ALA A 237 -21.78 3.60 15.10
CA ALA A 237 -21.14 4.81 14.62
C ALA A 237 -21.80 6.10 15.13
N GLY A 238 -23.02 6.03 15.68
CA GLY A 238 -23.81 7.17 16.14
C GLY A 238 -24.93 6.76 17.11
#